data_AF-A0A7E6FVC0-F1
#
_entry.id   AF-A0A7E6FVC0-F1
#
_cell.length_a   1.000
_cell.length_b   1.000
_cell.length_c   1.000
_cell.angle_alpha   90.00
_cell.angle_beta   90.00
_cell.angle_gamma   90.00
#
_symmetry.space_group_name_H-M   'P 1'
#
loop_
_entity.id
_entity.type
_entity.pdbx_description
1 polymer ?
#
loop_
_entity_poly.entity_id
_entity_poly.type
_entity_poly.pdbx_seq_one_letter_code
_entity_poly.pdbx_strand_id
1 'polypeptide(L)'
;MVLNGRDTTLENWFSPKNLKSSPWTDLPKAKPNYFSMAGFKKKRRFYVSYTHFVCGGDKGWLIIIEAFYMCHWEIPYIYPRFIYSNAPSKAAWLLGYGSADTLAIFIRLIQK
;
A
#
# COMPACT_ATOMS: atom_id res chain seq x y z
N MET A 1 -3.53 1.09 -8.88
CA MET A 1 -2.80 -0.12 -9.33
C MET A 1 -3.77 -1.03 -10.07
N VAL A 2 -3.27 -1.87 -10.98
CA VAL A 2 -4.04 -2.95 -11.60
C VAL A 2 -3.34 -4.27 -11.29
N LEU A 3 -4.09 -5.25 -10.78
CA LEU A 3 -3.57 -6.56 -10.42
C LEU A 3 -4.33 -7.68 -11.15
N ASN A 4 -3.62 -8.75 -11.48
CA ASN A 4 -4.21 -9.96 -12.04
C ASN A 4 -4.59 -10.93 -10.92
N GLY A 5 -5.89 -11.11 -10.70
CA GLY A 5 -6.45 -12.02 -9.69
C GLY A 5 -6.81 -13.41 -10.20
N ARG A 6 -6.32 -13.84 -11.37
CA ARG A 6 -6.52 -15.23 -11.83
C ARG A 6 -5.58 -16.17 -11.10
N ASP A 7 -6.09 -17.34 -10.70
CA ASP A 7 -5.33 -18.39 -10.02
C ASP A 7 -4.68 -17.91 -8.70
N THR A 8 -5.38 -17.03 -7.99
CA THR A 8 -4.95 -16.45 -6.71
C THR A 8 -5.89 -16.83 -5.56
N THR A 9 -5.41 -16.71 -4.33
CA THR A 9 -6.22 -16.83 -3.11
C THR A 9 -6.87 -15.49 -2.75
N LEU A 10 -7.70 -15.49 -1.72
CA LEU A 10 -8.33 -14.28 -1.16
C LEU A 10 -7.34 -13.18 -0.79
N GLU A 11 -6.07 -13.49 -0.54
CA GLU A 11 -5.07 -12.51 -0.12
C GLU A 11 -3.93 -12.32 -1.12
N ASN A 12 -3.50 -13.37 -1.83
CA ASN A 12 -2.28 -13.30 -2.64
C ASN A 12 -2.47 -12.63 -4.02
N TRP A 13 -3.72 -12.31 -4.40
CA TRP A 13 -3.98 -11.44 -5.56
C TRP A 13 -3.33 -10.07 -5.38
N PHE A 14 -3.23 -9.60 -4.12
CA PHE A 14 -2.50 -8.40 -3.74
C PHE A 14 -1.02 -8.71 -3.49
N SER A 15 -0.27 -8.94 -4.56
CA SER A 15 1.16 -9.25 -4.48
C SER A 15 1.96 -8.67 -5.66
N PRO A 16 3.30 -8.56 -5.54
CA PRO A 16 4.13 -8.02 -6.61
C PRO A 16 4.04 -8.84 -7.90
N LYS A 17 3.93 -10.17 -7.79
CA LYS A 17 3.80 -11.10 -8.93
C LYS A 17 2.57 -10.81 -9.79
N ASN A 18 1.51 -10.29 -9.17
CA ASN A 18 0.23 -10.04 -9.82
C ASN A 18 0.07 -8.60 -10.31
N LEU A 19 1.03 -7.71 -10.01
CA LEU A 19 0.98 -6.31 -10.43
C LEU A 19 1.14 -6.19 -11.96
N LYS A 20 0.12 -5.66 -12.63
CA LYS A 20 0.12 -5.37 -14.07
C LYS A 20 0.48 -3.93 -14.36
N SER A 21 0.01 -3.00 -13.55
CA SER A 21 0.38 -1.59 -13.65
C SER A 21 0.23 -0.87 -12.31
N SER A 22 0.98 0.23 -12.16
CA SER A 22 1.07 1.03 -10.94
C SER A 22 1.07 2.52 -11.29
N PRO A 23 0.45 3.39 -10.47
CA PRO A 23 0.62 4.83 -10.61
C PRO A 23 2.05 5.28 -10.24
N TRP A 24 2.78 4.45 -9.49
CA TRP A 24 4.18 4.67 -9.14
C TRP A 24 5.11 3.92 -10.10
N THR A 25 5.99 4.65 -10.76
CA THR A 25 6.87 4.16 -11.83
C THR A 25 8.04 3.33 -11.31
N ASP A 26 8.45 3.53 -10.05
CA ASP A 26 9.52 2.77 -9.41
C ASP A 26 9.05 1.43 -8.82
N LEU A 27 7.76 1.30 -8.49
CA LEU A 27 7.21 0.10 -7.84
C LEU A 27 7.42 -1.20 -8.65
N PRO A 28 7.19 -1.26 -9.99
CA PRO A 28 7.38 -2.50 -10.75
C PRO A 28 8.83 -3.02 -10.76
N LYS A 29 9.81 -2.15 -10.58
CA LYS A 29 11.25 -2.50 -10.53
C LYS A 29 11.79 -2.62 -9.10
N ALA A 30 10.99 -2.25 -8.11
CA ALA A 30 11.39 -2.29 -6.72
C ALA A 30 11.31 -3.72 -6.15
N LYS A 31 11.91 -3.89 -4.97
CA LYS A 31 11.77 -5.09 -4.13
C LYS A 31 11.13 -4.67 -2.80
N PRO A 32 9.80 -4.51 -2.75
CA PRO A 32 9.10 -4.14 -1.53
C PRO A 32 9.37 -5.16 -0.42
N ASN A 33 9.62 -4.70 0.81
CA ASN A 33 9.69 -5.60 1.96
C ASN A 33 8.31 -6.01 2.45
N TYR A 34 7.27 -5.21 2.14
CA TYR A 34 5.87 -5.62 2.25
C TYR A 34 5.12 -5.25 0.97
N PHE A 35 4.31 -6.20 0.51
CA PHE A 35 3.24 -5.99 -0.45
C PHE A 35 2.12 -6.95 -0.01
N SER A 36 1.37 -6.54 1.00
CA SER A 36 0.51 -7.44 1.78
C SER A 36 -0.80 -6.78 2.16
N MET A 37 -1.91 -7.44 1.85
CA MET A 37 -3.23 -7.01 2.29
C MET A 37 -3.36 -7.08 3.82
N ALA A 38 -2.84 -8.15 4.42
CA ALA A 38 -2.84 -8.34 5.87
C ALA A 38 -1.95 -7.32 6.61
N GLY A 39 -0.95 -6.75 5.94
CA GLY A 39 -0.07 -5.73 6.48
C GLY A 39 1.02 -6.28 7.42
N PHE A 40 1.37 -5.51 8.44
CA PHE A 40 2.34 -5.86 9.47
C PHE A 40 1.66 -6.05 10.82
N LYS A 41 1.83 -7.23 11.45
CA LYS A 41 1.16 -7.60 12.71
C LYS A 41 -0.37 -7.38 12.69
N LYS A 42 -1.00 -7.65 11.54
CA LYS A 42 -2.43 -7.41 11.28
C LYS A 42 -2.86 -5.94 11.47
N LYS A 43 -1.92 -5.01 11.32
CA LYS A 43 -2.13 -3.56 11.23
C LYS A 43 -1.53 -3.08 9.90
N ARG A 44 -1.72 -1.80 9.56
CA ARG A 44 -1.19 -1.22 8.32
C ARG A 44 -1.65 -2.06 7.11
N ARG A 45 -2.96 -2.15 6.83
CA ARG A 45 -3.50 -3.02 5.76
C ARG A 45 -3.12 -2.50 4.38
N PHE A 46 -3.20 -3.39 3.38
CA PHE A 46 -2.79 -3.09 2.00
C PHE A 46 -1.42 -2.38 1.96
N TYR A 47 -0.46 -2.95 2.70
CA TYR A 47 0.84 -2.34 2.91
C TYR A 47 1.74 -2.59 1.73
N VAL A 48 2.06 -1.53 1.00
CA VAL A 48 3.08 -1.51 -0.05
C VAL A 48 4.24 -0.68 0.47
N SER A 49 5.21 -1.37 1.04
CA SER A 49 6.36 -0.80 1.75
C SER A 49 7.66 -1.17 1.05
N TYR A 50 8.54 -0.20 0.87
CA TYR A 50 9.90 -0.43 0.41
C TYR A 50 10.80 -0.79 1.59
N THR A 51 10.74 -0.01 2.66
CA THR A 51 11.49 -0.20 3.90
C THR A 51 10.55 -0.01 5.09
N HIS A 52 10.63 -0.94 6.04
CA HIS A 52 9.97 -0.91 7.34
C HIS A 52 11.07 -1.17 8.36
N PHE A 53 11.55 -0.12 9.00
CA PHE A 53 12.74 -0.23 9.86
C PHE A 53 12.53 0.54 11.16
N VAL A 54 12.06 1.78 11.08
CA VAL A 54 11.59 2.63 12.19
C VAL A 54 10.79 3.78 11.55
N CYS A 55 10.06 4.57 12.33
CA CYS A 55 9.20 5.62 11.80
C CYS A 55 9.88 6.57 10.79
N GLY A 56 11.16 6.94 11.02
CA GLY A 56 11.93 7.77 10.09
C GLY A 56 12.52 7.02 8.89
N GLY A 57 12.63 5.69 8.97
CA GLY A 57 13.08 4.82 7.89
C GLY A 57 11.96 4.25 7.03
N ASP A 58 10.70 4.42 7.44
CA ASP A 58 9.56 3.85 6.74
C ASP A 58 9.32 4.60 5.42
N LYS A 59 9.42 3.86 4.32
CA LYS A 59 9.22 4.35 2.96
C LYS A 59 8.29 3.41 2.21
N GLY A 60 7.37 3.94 1.42
CA GLY A 60 6.45 3.10 0.67
C GLY A 60 5.54 3.86 -0.27
N TRP A 61 4.49 3.18 -0.71
CA TRP A 61 3.60 3.65 -1.75
C TRP A 61 2.15 3.73 -1.30
N LEU A 62 1.68 2.76 -0.51
CA LEU A 62 0.31 2.67 -0.04
C LEU A 62 0.27 2.01 1.35
N ILE A 63 -0.59 2.54 2.21
CA ILE A 63 -0.89 1.96 3.52
C ILE A 63 -2.29 2.39 3.97
N ILE A 64 -3.05 1.45 4.52
CA ILE A 64 -4.33 1.70 5.18
C ILE A 64 -4.14 1.51 6.67
N ILE A 65 -4.45 2.53 7.44
CA ILE A 65 -4.27 2.55 8.88
C ILE A 65 -5.65 2.42 9.51
N GLU A 66 -5.90 1.29 10.18
CA GLU A 66 -7.17 1.01 10.87
C GLU A 66 -7.12 1.34 12.37
N ALA A 67 -5.92 1.50 12.91
CA ALA A 67 -5.67 1.87 14.31
C ALA A 67 -4.25 2.42 14.46
N PHE A 68 -4.03 3.26 15.47
CA PHE A 68 -2.70 3.72 15.84
C PHE A 68 -1.79 2.52 16.19
N TYR A 69 -0.52 2.61 15.82
CA TYR A 69 0.48 1.62 16.21
C TYR A 69 1.67 2.25 16.92
N MET A 70 2.46 3.09 16.24
CA MET A 70 3.69 3.62 16.85
C MET A 70 4.16 4.95 16.26
N CYS A 71 3.94 5.18 14.97
CA CYS A 71 4.55 6.30 14.28
C CYS A 71 3.64 7.51 14.23
N HIS A 72 4.19 8.71 14.45
CA HIS A 72 3.42 9.95 14.47
C HIS A 72 2.69 10.23 13.15
N TRP A 73 3.25 9.78 12.02
CA TRP A 73 2.57 9.86 10.73
C TRP A 73 1.34 8.92 10.60
N GLU A 74 1.12 8.02 11.56
CA GLU A 74 -0.06 7.15 11.66
C GLU A 74 -1.22 7.76 12.46
N ILE A 75 -1.04 8.94 13.07
CA ILE A 75 -2.04 9.56 13.94
C ILE A 75 -3.04 10.36 13.09
N PRO A 76 -4.32 9.96 13.09
CA PRO A 76 -5.43 10.89 12.90
C PRO A 76 -6.47 10.80 14.05
N TYR A 77 -7.51 11.63 13.96
CA TYR A 77 -8.70 11.57 14.83
C TYR A 77 -9.74 10.53 14.37
N ILE A 78 -9.68 10.03 13.13
CA ILE A 78 -10.68 9.11 12.54
C ILE A 78 -9.99 8.00 11.73
N TYR A 79 -10.48 6.77 11.85
CA TYR A 79 -10.05 5.58 11.10
C TYR A 79 -11.19 4.99 10.26
N PRO A 80 -10.91 4.29 9.13
CA PRO A 80 -9.58 4.02 8.57
C PRO A 80 -8.99 5.23 7.85
N ARG A 81 -7.67 5.28 7.73
CA ARG A 81 -6.95 6.31 6.96
C ARG A 81 -6.22 5.67 5.79
N PHE A 82 -6.38 6.26 4.62
CA PHE A 82 -5.67 5.85 3.41
C PHE A 82 -4.50 6.81 3.19
N ILE A 83 -3.27 6.33 3.32
CA ILE A 83 -2.05 7.09 3.04
C ILE A 83 -1.38 6.52 1.80
N TYR A 84 -0.91 7.40 0.93
CA TYR A 84 -0.25 7.00 -0.30
C TYR A 84 0.86 7.99 -0.69
N SER A 85 1.78 7.58 -1.57
CA SER A 85 2.76 8.51 -2.13
C SER A 85 2.11 9.41 -3.18
N ASN A 86 2.19 10.73 -2.98
CA ASN A 86 1.73 11.76 -3.91
C ASN A 86 2.73 12.06 -5.04
N ALA A 87 3.90 11.40 -5.04
CA ALA A 87 4.87 11.44 -6.12
C ALA A 87 4.76 10.20 -7.02
N PRO A 88 5.35 10.20 -8.23
CA PRO A 88 5.47 8.99 -9.07
C PRO A 88 6.35 7.87 -8.48
N SER A 89 6.92 8.06 -7.29
CA SER A 89 7.81 7.11 -6.62
C SER A 89 7.44 6.91 -5.15
N LYS A 90 8.10 6.01 -4.42
CA LYS A 90 7.88 5.83 -2.97
C LYS A 90 8.10 7.13 -2.18
N ALA A 91 7.26 7.36 -1.19
CA ALA A 91 7.38 8.44 -0.22
C ALA A 91 8.14 7.97 1.03
N ALA A 92 8.85 8.89 1.69
CA ALA A 92 9.26 8.71 3.07
C ALA A 92 8.17 9.30 3.98
N TRP A 93 7.50 8.47 4.78
CA TRP A 93 6.27 8.88 5.48
C TRP A 93 6.49 10.04 6.45
N LEU A 94 7.70 10.16 7.00
CA LEU A 94 8.07 11.28 7.88
C LEU A 94 8.18 12.62 7.14
N LEU A 95 8.49 12.60 5.84
CA LEU A 95 8.74 13.81 5.06
C LEU A 95 7.49 14.32 4.33
N GLY A 96 6.56 13.43 3.99
CA GLY A 96 5.32 13.81 3.35
C GLY A 96 4.64 12.66 2.62
N TYR A 97 3.33 12.79 2.45
CA TYR A 97 2.47 11.81 1.77
C TYR A 97 1.13 12.46 1.39
N GLY A 98 0.38 11.80 0.51
CA GLY A 98 -1.03 12.10 0.26
C GLY A 98 -1.96 11.30 1.17
N SER A 99 -3.17 11.81 1.38
CA SER A 99 -4.27 11.09 2.02
C SER A 99 -5.53 11.12 1.17
N ALA A 100 -6.36 10.10 1.31
CA ALA A 100 -7.66 10.00 0.63
C ALA A 100 -8.76 9.65 1.62
N ASP A 101 -10.01 9.98 1.28
CA ASP A 101 -11.21 9.59 2.04
C ASP A 101 -11.84 8.30 1.53
N THR A 102 -11.40 7.80 0.37
CA THR A 102 -12.01 6.62 -0.28
C THR A 102 -10.96 5.77 -0.97
N LEU A 103 -11.07 4.45 -0.78
CA LEU A 103 -10.42 3.43 -1.59
C LEU A 103 -11.48 2.64 -2.34
N ALA A 104 -11.41 2.62 -3.67
CA ALA A 104 -12.29 1.82 -4.50
C ALA A 104 -11.52 0.64 -5.11
N ILE A 105 -12.11 -0.56 -5.02
CA ILE A 105 -11.62 -1.78 -5.67
C ILE A 105 -12.65 -2.16 -6.73
N PHE A 106 -12.22 -2.17 -7.99
CA PHE A 106 -13.08 -2.49 -9.13
C PHE A 106 -12.73 -3.85 -9.71
N ILE A 107 -13.76 -4.57 -10.15
CA ILE A 107 -13.62 -5.83 -10.88
C ILE A 107 -13.69 -5.52 -12.37
N ARG A 108 -12.69 -5.98 -13.14
CA ARG A 108 -12.73 -5.94 -14.61
C ARG A 108 -13.19 -7.29 -15.14
N LEU A 109 -14.28 -7.30 -15.91
CA LEU A 109 -14.81 -8.50 -16.54
C LEU A 109 -13.81 -9.08 -17.56
N ILE A 110 -13.83 -10.41 -17.68
CA ILE A 110 -13.08 -11.11 -18.72
C ILE A 110 -13.72 -10.76 -20.06
N GLN A 111 -12.97 -10.09 -20.93
CA GLN A 111 -13.32 -9.97 -22.34
C GLN A 111 -13.04 -11.34 -22.97
N LYS A 112 -14.09 -11.99 -23.48
CA LYS A 112 -13.99 -13.22 -24.26
C LYS A 112 -13.43 -12.91 -25.64
#